data_AF-A0A6G4WWN9-F1
#
_entry.id   AF-A0A6G4WWN9-F1
#
_cell.length_a   1.000
_cell.length_b   1.000
_cell.length_c   1.000
_cell.angle_alpha   90.00
_cell.angle_beta   90.00
_cell.angle_gamma   90.00
#
_symmetry.space_group_name_H-M   'P 1'
#
loop_
_entity.id
_entity.type
_entity.pdbx_description
1 polymer ?
#
loop_
_entity_poly.entity_id
_entity_poly.type
_entity_poly.pdbx_seq_one_letter_code
_entity_poly.pdbx_strand_id
1 'polypeptide(L)'
;MAALILGIATIVVIVLRTRLDAFVALLVAALVTGFVAGEPATEVLDAITAGFGDTLGSIGIVIGLGVGLGKILEVSGAADALARAFVRALGKGREPWALGGTGAVVSIPVFCDSAFVIMNPLARSIARRKRTGYVTLALALGCGMTLTHHLVPPTPGPLGVAGILGADLGGLVLAGLVFALALLPVVVAYARWIGPKLEDELLPEVREAVYGGAGAGAGPVDKPGPESESGPEPE
;
A
#
# COMPACT_ATOMS: atom_id res chain seq x y z
N MET A 1 -27.36 18.91 16.91
CA MET A 1 -26.40 19.67 16.07
C MET A 1 -25.15 20.11 16.83
N ALA A 2 -25.26 20.79 17.98
CA ALA A 2 -24.09 21.21 18.76
C ALA A 2 -23.18 20.04 19.18
N ALA A 3 -23.76 18.93 19.67
CA ALA A 3 -23.04 17.72 20.03
C ALA A 3 -22.22 17.13 18.87
N LEU A 4 -22.82 17.04 17.68
CA LEU A 4 -22.16 16.54 16.47
C LEU A 4 -20.99 17.44 16.05
N ILE A 5 -21.21 18.77 16.01
CA ILE A 5 -20.18 19.73 15.63
C ILE A 5 -19.00 19.66 16.60
N LEU A 6 -19.29 19.61 17.91
CA LEU A 6 -18.26 19.51 18.95
C LEU A 6 -17.53 18.17 18.88
N GLY A 7 -18.24 17.05 18.67
CA GLY A 7 -17.62 15.74 18.47
C GLY A 7 -16.64 15.72 17.30
N ILE A 8 -17.06 16.20 16.12
CA ILE A 8 -16.18 16.29 14.93
C ILE A 8 -14.99 17.21 15.22
N ALA A 9 -15.22 18.38 15.83
CA ALA A 9 -14.14 19.30 16.19
C ALA A 9 -13.15 18.65 17.17
N THR A 10 -13.63 17.88 18.16
CA THR A 10 -12.79 17.13 19.10
C THR A 10 -11.90 16.13 18.38
N ILE A 11 -12.43 15.33 17.43
CA ILE A 11 -11.62 14.39 16.64
C ILE A 11 -10.52 15.14 15.89
N VAL A 12 -10.90 16.18 15.14
CA VAL A 12 -9.96 16.96 14.31
C VAL A 12 -8.88 17.60 15.16
N VAL A 13 -9.23 18.22 16.28
CA VAL A 13 -8.27 18.87 17.17
C VAL A 13 -7.34 17.86 17.83
N ILE A 14 -7.84 16.72 18.31
CA ILE A 14 -7.00 15.70 18.93
C ILE A 14 -6.03 15.13 17.92
N VAL A 15 -6.50 14.70 16.74
CA VAL A 15 -5.66 14.08 15.72
C VAL A 15 -4.62 15.04 15.15
N LEU A 16 -4.98 16.31 14.90
CA LEU A 16 -4.06 17.27 14.28
C LEU A 16 -3.10 17.93 15.27
N ARG A 17 -3.53 18.13 16.53
CA ARG A 17 -2.77 18.91 17.51
C ARG A 17 -2.02 18.06 18.52
N THR A 18 -2.45 16.83 18.74
CA THR A 18 -1.83 15.90 19.69
C THR A 18 -1.18 14.73 18.96
N ARG A 19 -0.37 13.94 19.67
CA ARG A 19 0.20 12.69 19.12
C ARG A 19 -0.67 11.46 19.44
N LEU A 20 -1.95 11.66 19.75
CA LEU A 20 -2.86 10.56 20.05
C LEU A 20 -3.37 9.92 18.77
N ASP A 21 -3.47 8.59 18.78
CA ASP A 21 -4.02 7.82 17.66
C ASP A 21 -5.52 8.09 17.45
N ALA A 22 -5.99 7.89 16.22
CA ALA A 22 -7.38 8.08 15.84
C ALA A 22 -8.37 7.30 16.72
N PHE A 23 -7.99 6.11 17.18
CA PHE A 23 -8.82 5.31 18.09
C PHE A 23 -9.13 6.05 19.41
N VAL A 24 -8.11 6.64 20.04
CA VAL A 24 -8.29 7.40 21.29
C VAL A 24 -9.11 8.66 21.02
N ALA A 25 -8.84 9.35 19.91
CA ALA A 25 -9.59 10.53 19.51
C ALA A 25 -11.09 10.24 19.33
N LEU A 26 -11.44 9.11 18.72
CA LEU A 26 -12.82 8.68 18.52
C LEU A 26 -13.54 8.38 19.84
N LEU A 27 -12.88 7.72 20.80
CA LEU A 27 -13.45 7.45 22.12
C LEU A 27 -13.73 8.75 22.90
N VAL A 28 -12.78 9.68 22.90
CA VAL A 28 -12.95 10.98 23.56
C VAL A 28 -14.06 11.79 22.88
N ALA A 29 -14.12 11.78 21.56
CA ALA A 29 -15.18 12.47 20.82
C ALA A 29 -16.56 11.85 21.07
N ALA A 30 -16.67 10.53 21.23
CA ALA A 30 -17.91 9.87 21.59
C ALA A 30 -18.38 10.31 22.99
N LEU A 31 -17.47 10.39 23.97
CA LEU A 31 -17.76 10.93 25.31
C LEU A 31 -18.25 12.38 25.24
N VAL A 32 -17.53 13.26 24.52
CA VAL A 32 -17.91 14.67 24.33
C VAL A 32 -19.29 14.76 23.69
N THR A 33 -19.55 13.97 22.66
CA THR A 33 -20.83 13.97 21.95
C THR A 33 -21.98 13.54 22.87
N GLY A 34 -21.82 12.44 23.61
CA GLY A 34 -22.83 11.93 24.53
C GLY A 34 -23.15 12.90 25.67
N PHE A 35 -22.12 13.49 26.29
CA PHE A 35 -22.33 14.47 27.36
C PHE A 35 -22.96 15.78 26.87
N VAL A 36 -22.57 16.27 25.70
CA VAL A 36 -23.19 17.48 25.12
C VAL A 36 -24.62 17.21 24.66
N ALA A 37 -24.94 15.97 24.27
CA ALA A 37 -26.31 15.57 23.96
C ALA A 37 -27.21 15.52 25.21
N GLY A 38 -26.63 15.51 26.42
CA GLY A 38 -27.35 15.47 27.70
C GLY A 38 -27.64 14.06 28.21
N GLU A 39 -26.97 13.05 27.65
CA GLU A 39 -27.17 11.65 28.03
C GLU A 39 -26.52 11.34 29.40
N PRO A 40 -27.15 10.48 30.22
CA PRO A 40 -26.54 9.98 31.45
C PRO A 40 -25.20 9.28 31.18
N ALA A 41 -24.23 9.43 32.08
CA ALA A 41 -22.88 8.88 31.88
C ALA A 41 -22.85 7.36 31.67
N THR A 42 -23.75 6.63 32.32
CA THR A 42 -23.91 5.18 32.13
C THR A 42 -24.36 4.85 30.71
N GLU A 43 -25.35 5.58 30.18
CA GLU A 43 -25.88 5.37 28.84
C GLU A 43 -24.86 5.71 27.75
N VAL A 44 -24.02 6.74 27.97
CA VAL A 44 -22.91 7.07 27.06
C VAL A 44 -21.90 5.91 27.01
N LEU A 45 -21.53 5.35 28.15
CA LEU A 45 -20.59 4.22 28.22
C LEU A 45 -21.18 2.95 27.60
N ASP A 46 -22.45 2.68 27.85
CA ASP A 46 -23.17 1.55 27.25
C ASP A 46 -23.26 1.70 25.74
N ALA A 47 -23.56 2.90 25.23
CA ALA A 47 -23.60 3.17 23.79
C ALA A 47 -22.22 3.00 23.12
N ILE A 48 -21.15 3.48 23.76
CA ILE A 48 -19.78 3.31 23.25
C ILE A 48 -19.40 1.84 23.20
N THR A 49 -19.64 1.09 24.29
CA THR A 49 -19.26 -0.32 24.38
C THR A 49 -20.10 -1.20 23.46
N ALA A 50 -21.41 -0.96 23.35
CA ALA A 50 -22.29 -1.64 22.42
C ALA A 50 -21.89 -1.36 20.96
N GLY A 51 -21.72 -0.10 20.57
CA GLY A 51 -21.33 0.25 19.19
C GLY A 51 -19.96 -0.31 18.79
N PHE A 52 -19.00 -0.30 19.71
CA PHE A 52 -17.70 -0.95 19.50
C PHE A 52 -17.84 -2.48 19.39
N GLY A 53 -18.63 -3.09 20.27
CA GLY A 53 -18.90 -4.54 20.29
C GLY A 53 -19.57 -5.05 19.02
N ASP A 54 -20.59 -4.36 18.54
CA ASP A 54 -21.31 -4.71 17.30
C ASP A 54 -20.39 -4.62 16.08
N THR A 55 -19.53 -3.59 16.04
CA THR A 55 -18.52 -3.44 14.98
C THR A 55 -17.51 -4.59 15.04
N LEU A 56 -16.97 -4.91 16.22
CA LEU A 56 -16.05 -6.05 16.36
C LEU A 56 -16.71 -7.39 16.06
N GLY A 57 -17.97 -7.59 16.44
CA GLY A 57 -18.72 -8.80 16.18
C GLY A 57 -18.99 -9.04 14.70
N SER A 58 -19.27 -7.97 13.94
CA SER A 58 -19.58 -8.06 12.51
C SER A 58 -18.34 -8.24 11.62
N ILE A 59 -17.25 -7.52 11.88
CA ILE A 59 -16.08 -7.46 10.97
C ILE A 59 -14.74 -7.80 11.63
N GLY A 60 -14.67 -7.94 12.95
CA GLY A 60 -13.41 -8.10 13.69
C GLY A 60 -12.61 -9.35 13.31
N ILE A 61 -13.28 -10.50 13.10
CA ILE A 61 -12.61 -11.74 12.65
C ILE A 61 -11.99 -11.55 11.27
N VAL A 62 -12.70 -10.89 10.35
CA VAL A 62 -12.23 -10.64 8.98
C VAL A 62 -11.00 -9.73 9.00
N ILE A 63 -11.02 -8.67 9.81
CA ILE A 63 -9.85 -7.79 10.01
C ILE A 63 -8.68 -8.59 10.59
N GLY A 64 -8.89 -9.35 11.67
CA GLY A 64 -7.84 -10.11 12.34
C GLY A 64 -7.16 -11.12 11.42
N LEU A 65 -7.95 -11.90 10.66
CA LEU A 65 -7.43 -12.85 9.68
C LEU A 65 -6.74 -12.14 8.51
N GLY A 66 -7.29 -11.02 8.02
CA GLY A 66 -6.70 -10.22 6.95
C GLY A 66 -5.34 -9.65 7.32
N VAL A 67 -5.23 -9.05 8.51
CA VAL A 67 -3.96 -8.53 9.06
C VAL A 67 -2.95 -9.65 9.25
N GLY A 68 -3.37 -10.81 9.78
CA GLY A 68 -2.51 -11.98 9.94
C GLY A 68 -1.96 -12.50 8.61
N LEU A 69 -2.83 -12.67 7.61
CA LEU A 69 -2.44 -13.06 6.25
C LEU A 69 -1.49 -12.05 5.63
N GLY A 70 -1.80 -10.76 5.75
CA GLY A 70 -0.94 -9.66 5.28
C GLY A 70 0.45 -9.73 5.88
N LYS A 71 0.55 -9.96 7.20
CA LYS A 71 1.83 -10.08 7.87
C LYS A 71 2.60 -11.31 7.42
N ILE A 72 1.93 -12.45 7.22
CA ILE A 72 2.56 -13.67 6.69
C ILE A 72 3.12 -13.44 5.29
N LEU A 73 2.38 -12.76 4.40
CA LEU A 73 2.85 -12.44 3.04
C LEU A 73 4.04 -11.45 3.05
N GLU A 74 4.04 -10.52 3.99
CA GLU A 74 5.15 -9.58 4.22
C GLU A 74 6.41 -10.32 4.69
N VAL A 75 6.33 -11.09 5.78
CA VAL A 75 7.53 -11.71 6.38
C VAL A 75 8.06 -12.90 5.59
N SER A 76 7.22 -13.58 4.81
CA SER A 76 7.65 -14.68 3.93
C SER A 76 8.36 -14.20 2.66
N GLY A 77 8.31 -12.90 2.34
CA GLY A 77 8.79 -12.37 1.07
C GLY A 77 7.89 -12.72 -0.13
N ALA A 78 6.71 -13.32 0.11
CA ALA A 78 5.75 -13.65 -0.94
C ALA A 78 5.26 -12.40 -1.69
N ALA A 79 5.08 -11.27 -0.99
CA ALA A 79 4.73 -9.98 -1.59
C ALA A 79 5.76 -9.53 -2.64
N ASP A 80 7.05 -9.65 -2.32
CA ASP A 80 8.17 -9.30 -3.19
C ASP A 80 8.34 -10.30 -4.35
N ALA A 81 8.11 -11.60 -4.10
CA ALA A 81 8.06 -12.62 -5.14
C ALA A 81 6.92 -12.36 -6.15
N LEU A 82 5.72 -12.02 -5.67
CA LEU A 82 4.56 -11.70 -6.49
C LEU A 82 4.84 -10.46 -7.35
N ALA A 83 5.42 -9.42 -6.76
CA ALA A 83 5.81 -8.21 -7.47
C ALA A 83 6.79 -8.49 -8.62
N ARG A 84 7.81 -9.31 -8.37
CA ARG A 84 8.74 -9.74 -9.43
C ARG A 84 8.05 -10.57 -10.51
N ALA A 85 7.08 -11.41 -10.16
CA ALA A 85 6.34 -12.22 -11.14
C ALA A 85 5.50 -11.35 -12.09
N PHE A 86 4.76 -10.36 -11.55
CA PHE A 86 3.97 -9.42 -12.35
C PHE A 86 4.85 -8.60 -13.31
N VAL A 87 6.00 -8.11 -12.84
CA VAL A 87 6.97 -7.40 -13.71
C VAL A 87 7.49 -8.28 -14.85
N ARG A 88 7.72 -9.58 -14.61
CA ARG A 88 8.11 -10.51 -15.68
C ARG A 88 6.97 -10.75 -16.68
N ALA A 89 5.73 -10.85 -16.19
CA ALA A 89 4.56 -11.17 -17.00
C ALA A 89 4.16 -10.05 -17.98
N LEU A 90 4.24 -8.77 -17.57
CA LEU A 90 3.76 -7.65 -18.39
C LEU A 90 4.73 -7.18 -19.49
N GLY A 91 5.95 -7.72 -19.56
CA GLY A 91 6.86 -7.52 -20.68
C GLY A 91 7.57 -6.15 -20.75
N LYS A 92 8.24 -5.86 -21.87
CA LYS A 92 9.02 -4.63 -22.11
C LYS A 92 8.09 -3.45 -22.49
N GLY A 93 8.31 -2.26 -21.93
CA GLY A 93 7.56 -1.03 -22.26
C GLY A 93 6.25 -0.82 -21.49
N ARG A 94 5.94 -1.72 -20.55
CA ARG A 94 4.73 -1.69 -19.69
C ARG A 94 5.07 -1.62 -18.21
N GLU A 95 6.22 -1.07 -17.86
CA GLU A 95 6.73 -1.01 -16.48
C GLU A 95 5.78 -0.26 -15.53
N PRO A 96 5.20 0.90 -15.90
CA PRO A 96 4.23 1.58 -15.04
C PRO A 96 2.94 0.75 -14.83
N TRP A 97 2.48 0.02 -15.85
CA TRP A 97 1.34 -0.88 -15.73
C TRP A 97 1.66 -2.08 -14.83
N ALA A 98 2.86 -2.62 -14.98
CA ALA A 98 3.31 -3.75 -14.16
C ALA A 98 3.36 -3.34 -12.69
N LEU A 99 3.92 -2.18 -12.37
CA LEU A 99 4.00 -1.71 -10.99
C LEU A 99 2.64 -1.28 -10.43
N GLY A 100 1.81 -0.58 -11.20
CA GLY A 100 0.46 -0.22 -10.75
C GLY A 100 -0.41 -1.45 -10.49
N GLY A 101 -0.42 -2.42 -11.39
CA GLY A 101 -1.18 -3.66 -11.21
C GLY A 101 -0.64 -4.51 -10.06
N THR A 102 0.68 -4.58 -9.91
CA THR A 102 1.30 -5.23 -8.75
C THR A 102 0.86 -4.56 -7.45
N GLY A 103 0.94 -3.24 -7.37
CA GLY A 103 0.51 -2.47 -6.20
C GLY A 103 -0.95 -2.76 -5.86
N ALA A 104 -1.83 -2.71 -6.87
CA ALA A 104 -3.24 -3.01 -6.70
C ALA A 104 -3.47 -4.42 -6.12
N VAL A 105 -2.76 -5.45 -6.59
CA VAL A 105 -2.96 -6.81 -6.06
C VAL A 105 -2.35 -7.00 -4.67
N VAL A 106 -1.12 -6.54 -4.47
CA VAL A 106 -0.38 -6.75 -3.21
C VAL A 106 -1.00 -5.96 -2.05
N SER A 107 -1.58 -4.79 -2.33
CA SER A 107 -2.19 -3.95 -1.30
C SER A 107 -3.53 -4.46 -0.77
N ILE A 108 -4.13 -5.50 -1.37
CA ILE A 108 -5.36 -6.10 -0.84
C ILE A 108 -5.07 -6.77 0.50
N PRO A 109 -4.09 -7.70 0.62
CA PRO A 109 -3.76 -8.29 1.90
C PRO A 109 -2.69 -7.54 2.69
N VAL A 110 -1.78 -6.78 2.05
CA VAL A 110 -0.67 -6.09 2.74
C VAL A 110 -0.97 -4.61 2.89
N PHE A 111 -0.66 -4.04 4.06
CA PHE A 111 -0.82 -2.59 4.29
C PHE A 111 0.00 -1.77 3.29
N CYS A 112 -0.61 -0.71 2.76
CA CYS A 112 -0.03 0.12 1.69
C CYS A 112 1.37 0.64 2.04
N ASP A 113 1.57 1.12 3.27
CA ASP A 113 2.87 1.70 3.69
C ASP A 113 3.98 0.63 3.72
N SER A 114 3.73 -0.49 4.40
CA SER A 114 4.68 -1.61 4.46
C SER A 114 4.94 -2.20 3.07
N ALA A 115 3.87 -2.44 2.30
CA ALA A 115 3.92 -2.95 0.94
C ALA A 115 4.78 -2.04 0.04
N PHE A 116 4.58 -0.73 0.13
CA PHE A 116 5.37 0.25 -0.63
C PHE A 116 6.84 0.17 -0.27
N VAL A 117 7.20 0.12 1.02
CA VAL A 117 8.60 -0.02 1.45
C VAL A 117 9.24 -1.31 0.93
N ILE A 118 8.51 -2.43 0.98
CA ILE A 118 8.99 -3.74 0.50
C ILE A 118 9.22 -3.73 -1.02
N MET A 119 8.34 -3.07 -1.77
CA MET A 119 8.36 -3.08 -3.24
C MET A 119 9.14 -1.91 -3.85
N ASN A 120 9.42 -0.84 -3.11
CA ASN A 120 10.17 0.30 -3.63
C ASN A 120 11.56 -0.08 -4.19
N PRO A 121 12.34 -0.98 -3.57
CA PRO A 121 13.59 -1.48 -4.15
C PRO A 121 13.42 -2.07 -5.56
N LEU A 122 12.28 -2.70 -5.85
CA LEU A 122 11.97 -3.22 -7.18
C LEU A 122 11.78 -2.07 -8.20
N ALA A 123 11.03 -1.02 -7.83
CA ALA A 123 10.87 0.16 -8.67
C ALA A 123 12.22 0.82 -8.99
N ARG A 124 13.08 0.99 -7.97
CA ARG A 124 14.46 1.51 -8.14
C ARG A 124 15.30 0.63 -9.06
N SER A 125 15.22 -0.69 -8.90
CA SER A 125 15.96 -1.66 -9.72
C SER A 125 15.56 -1.61 -11.19
N ILE A 126 14.26 -1.49 -11.49
CA ILE A 126 13.74 -1.36 -12.86
C ILE A 126 14.17 -0.02 -13.46
N ALA A 127 14.03 1.08 -12.70
CA ALA A 127 14.46 2.41 -13.12
C ALA A 127 15.93 2.42 -13.55
N ARG A 128 16.82 1.81 -12.73
CA ARG A 128 18.25 1.63 -13.06
C ARG A 128 18.48 0.85 -14.33
N ARG A 129 17.98 -0.39 -14.38
CA ARG A 129 18.30 -1.34 -15.46
C ARG A 129 17.80 -0.87 -16.81
N LYS A 130 16.63 -0.20 -16.82
CA LYS A 130 16.00 0.29 -18.05
C LYS A 130 16.25 1.77 -18.33
N ARG A 131 17.00 2.47 -17.46
CA ARG A 131 17.20 3.93 -17.54
C ARG A 131 15.88 4.69 -17.69
N THR A 132 14.86 4.27 -16.94
CA THR A 132 13.52 4.90 -16.93
C THR A 132 13.35 5.79 -15.70
N GLY A 133 12.35 6.67 -15.71
CA GLY A 133 12.06 7.56 -14.58
C GLY A 133 11.57 6.78 -13.36
N TYR A 134 12.28 6.90 -12.24
CA TYR A 134 11.95 6.24 -10.99
C TYR A 134 10.66 6.80 -10.39
N VAL A 135 10.43 8.12 -10.49
CA VAL A 135 9.22 8.75 -9.93
C VAL A 135 7.98 8.21 -10.62
N THR A 136 8.02 8.03 -11.95
CA THR A 136 6.91 7.41 -12.70
C THR A 136 6.57 6.01 -12.17
N LEU A 137 7.59 5.20 -11.90
CA LEU A 137 7.43 3.84 -11.39
C LEU A 137 6.93 3.82 -9.95
N ALA A 138 7.50 4.66 -9.08
CA ALA A 138 7.09 4.80 -7.69
C ALA A 138 5.65 5.33 -7.57
N LEU A 139 5.27 6.31 -8.39
CA LEU A 139 3.90 6.82 -8.45
C LEU A 139 2.93 5.75 -8.95
N ALA A 140 3.27 5.04 -10.03
CA ALA A 140 2.41 3.98 -10.54
C ALA A 140 2.20 2.90 -9.47
N LEU A 141 3.28 2.48 -8.80
CA LEU A 141 3.25 1.52 -7.70
C LEU A 141 2.36 1.99 -6.54
N GLY A 142 2.63 3.18 -6.01
CA GLY A 142 1.94 3.72 -4.84
C GLY A 142 0.47 4.01 -5.11
N CYS A 143 0.17 4.72 -6.20
CA CYS A 143 -1.22 4.99 -6.57
C CYS A 143 -2.00 3.71 -6.94
N GLY A 144 -1.32 2.69 -7.49
CA GLY A 144 -1.93 1.38 -7.71
C GLY A 144 -2.34 0.71 -6.40
N MET A 145 -1.49 0.78 -5.36
CA MET A 145 -1.82 0.26 -4.03
C MET A 145 -3.00 1.01 -3.41
N THR A 146 -3.01 2.34 -3.49
CA THR A 146 -4.07 3.12 -2.85
C THR A 146 -5.46 2.84 -3.42
N LEU A 147 -5.57 2.44 -4.69
CA LEU A 147 -6.83 1.99 -5.27
C LEU A 147 -7.44 0.85 -4.46
N THR A 148 -6.79 -0.30 -4.38
CA THR A 148 -7.38 -1.44 -3.69
C THR A 148 -7.37 -1.29 -2.18
N HIS A 149 -6.40 -0.56 -1.61
CA HIS A 149 -6.36 -0.28 -0.17
C HIS A 149 -7.64 0.40 0.33
N HIS A 150 -8.22 1.31 -0.47
CA HIS A 150 -9.42 2.07 -0.08
C HIS A 150 -10.72 1.55 -0.67
N LEU A 151 -10.66 0.66 -1.65
CA LEU A 151 -11.85 0.15 -2.35
C LEU A 151 -12.20 -1.31 -2.01
N VAL A 152 -11.23 -2.13 -1.60
CA VAL A 152 -11.41 -3.58 -1.52
C VAL A 152 -11.14 -4.07 -0.09
N PRO A 153 -12.14 -4.65 0.61
CA PRO A 153 -11.92 -5.40 1.85
C PRO A 153 -10.84 -6.50 1.65
N PRO A 154 -9.96 -6.79 2.64
CA PRO A 154 -10.20 -6.71 4.08
C PRO A 154 -9.53 -5.52 4.79
N THR A 155 -9.24 -4.42 4.10
CA THR A 155 -8.63 -3.25 4.77
C THR A 155 -9.60 -2.62 5.78
N PRO A 156 -9.11 -2.07 6.91
CA PRO A 156 -9.98 -1.60 8.00
C PRO A 156 -11.01 -0.54 7.58
N GLY A 157 -10.65 0.36 6.66
CA GLY A 157 -11.56 1.41 6.18
C GLY A 157 -12.79 0.86 5.46
N PRO A 158 -12.63 0.15 4.32
CA PRO A 158 -13.72 -0.51 3.61
C PRO A 158 -14.53 -1.48 4.46
N LEU A 159 -13.87 -2.26 5.34
CA LEU A 159 -14.58 -3.13 6.27
C LEU A 159 -15.41 -2.34 7.28
N GLY A 160 -14.86 -1.25 7.83
CA GLY A 160 -15.58 -0.37 8.74
C GLY A 160 -16.85 0.20 8.11
N VAL A 161 -16.77 0.66 6.86
CA VAL A 161 -17.94 1.13 6.10
C VAL A 161 -18.95 0.00 5.90
N ALA A 162 -18.49 -1.20 5.57
CA ALA A 162 -19.38 -2.36 5.42
C ALA A 162 -20.12 -2.70 6.71
N GLY A 163 -19.42 -2.68 7.86
CA GLY A 163 -20.02 -2.92 9.18
C GLY A 163 -21.03 -1.84 9.56
N ILE A 164 -20.69 -0.55 9.37
CA ILE A 164 -21.56 0.58 9.74
C ILE A 164 -22.82 0.63 8.87
N LEU A 165 -22.70 0.40 7.56
CA LEU A 165 -23.82 0.45 6.63
C LEU A 165 -24.58 -0.88 6.49
N GLY A 166 -24.10 -1.95 7.13
CA GLY A 166 -24.64 -3.30 6.94
C GLY A 166 -24.54 -3.79 5.49
N ALA A 167 -23.49 -3.37 4.77
CA ALA A 167 -23.33 -3.70 3.36
C ALA A 167 -22.86 -5.16 3.17
N ASP A 168 -23.32 -5.80 2.11
CA ASP A 168 -22.84 -7.14 1.74
C ASP A 168 -21.35 -7.11 1.36
N LEU A 169 -20.55 -7.88 2.09
CA LEU A 169 -19.09 -7.94 1.89
C LEU A 169 -18.73 -8.50 0.52
N GLY A 170 -19.47 -9.49 0.02
CA GLY A 170 -19.22 -10.07 -1.31
C GLY A 170 -19.42 -9.04 -2.42
N GLY A 171 -20.55 -8.33 -2.38
CA GLY A 171 -20.86 -7.22 -3.28
C GLY A 171 -19.84 -6.09 -3.21
N LEU A 172 -19.39 -5.71 -2.00
CA LEU A 172 -18.37 -4.68 -1.83
C LEU A 172 -17.02 -5.09 -2.43
N VAL A 173 -16.60 -6.34 -2.25
CA VAL A 173 -15.37 -6.87 -2.87
C VAL A 173 -15.47 -6.83 -4.38
N LEU A 174 -16.58 -7.30 -4.96
CA LEU A 174 -16.78 -7.31 -6.40
C LEU A 174 -16.82 -5.90 -6.98
N ALA A 175 -17.60 -4.99 -6.37
CA ALA A 175 -17.66 -3.60 -6.79
C ALA A 175 -16.29 -2.93 -6.68
N GLY A 176 -15.60 -3.09 -5.55
CA GLY A 176 -14.26 -2.55 -5.32
C GLY A 176 -13.25 -3.03 -6.35
N LEU A 177 -13.25 -4.31 -6.71
CA LEU A 177 -12.39 -4.87 -7.75
C LEU A 177 -12.70 -4.29 -9.14
N VAL A 178 -13.98 -4.16 -9.49
CA VAL A 178 -14.41 -3.56 -10.76
C VAL A 178 -13.95 -2.10 -10.85
N PHE A 179 -14.15 -1.31 -9.79
CA PHE A 179 -13.69 0.07 -9.75
C PHE A 179 -12.16 0.18 -9.76
N ALA A 180 -11.45 -0.66 -9.01
CA ALA A 180 -9.99 -0.67 -9.01
C ALA A 180 -9.44 -0.97 -10.41
N LEU A 181 -10.03 -1.95 -11.12
CA LEU A 181 -9.65 -2.28 -12.49
C LEU A 181 -9.95 -1.13 -13.47
N ALA A 182 -11.10 -0.48 -13.32
CA ALA A 182 -11.50 0.65 -14.15
C ALA A 182 -10.64 1.91 -13.92
N LEU A 183 -10.16 2.12 -12.70
CA LEU A 183 -9.34 3.28 -12.32
C LEU A 183 -7.84 3.06 -12.51
N LEU A 184 -7.38 1.82 -12.61
CA LEU A 184 -5.97 1.49 -12.84
C LEU A 184 -5.37 2.22 -14.07
N PRO A 185 -6.05 2.28 -15.24
CA PRO A 185 -5.59 3.09 -16.38
C PRO A 185 -5.40 4.56 -16.06
N VAL A 186 -6.32 5.15 -15.28
CA VAL A 186 -6.28 6.58 -14.90
C VAL A 186 -5.06 6.85 -14.04
N VAL A 187 -4.81 5.99 -13.06
CA VAL A 187 -3.64 6.08 -12.19
C VAL A 187 -2.33 5.92 -12.97
N VAL A 188 -2.26 4.95 -13.88
CA VAL A 188 -1.06 4.74 -14.71
C VAL A 188 -0.83 5.92 -15.67
N ALA A 189 -1.90 6.47 -16.24
CA ALA A 189 -1.83 7.67 -17.07
C ALA A 189 -1.34 8.88 -16.28
N TYR A 190 -1.87 9.07 -15.06
CA TYR A 190 -1.42 10.11 -14.13
C TYR A 190 0.07 9.98 -13.79
N ALA A 191 0.52 8.77 -13.43
CA ALA A 191 1.93 8.51 -13.13
C ALA A 191 2.85 8.82 -14.32
N ARG A 192 2.43 8.49 -15.55
CA ARG A 192 3.16 8.81 -16.78
C ARG A 192 3.18 10.30 -17.12
N TRP A 193 2.17 11.05 -16.69
CA TRP A 193 2.08 12.49 -16.96
C TRP A 193 2.85 13.34 -15.95
N ILE A 194 2.75 13.00 -14.67
CA ILE A 194 3.38 13.74 -13.56
C ILE A 194 4.80 13.24 -13.31
N GLY A 195 5.03 11.93 -13.39
CA GLY A 195 6.32 11.32 -13.04
C GLY A 195 7.53 11.98 -13.71
N PRO A 196 7.53 12.22 -15.03
CA PRO A 196 8.66 12.89 -15.70
C PRO A 196 8.89 14.32 -15.24
N LYS A 197 7.85 15.04 -14.81
CA LYS A 197 7.96 16.44 -14.35
C LYS A 197 8.62 16.52 -12.97
N LEU A 198 8.35 15.53 -12.12
CA LEU A 198 8.89 15.47 -10.76
C LEU A 198 10.26 14.75 -10.70
N GLU A 199 10.69 14.11 -11.79
CA GLU A 199 11.97 13.39 -11.84
C GLU A 199 13.15 14.34 -11.59
N ASP A 200 13.06 15.57 -12.08
CA ASP A 200 14.10 16.60 -11.89
C ASP A 200 14.12 17.18 -10.47
N GLU A 201 13.02 17.05 -9.73
CA GLU A 201 12.89 17.48 -8.33
C GLU A 201 13.36 16.41 -7.33
N LEU A 202 13.87 15.28 -7.81
CA LEU A 202 14.41 14.23 -6.95
C LEU A 202 15.56 14.77 -6.10
N LEU A 203 15.45 14.54 -4.78
CA LEU A 203 16.54 14.80 -3.85
C LEU A 203 17.84 14.15 -4.35
N PRO A 204 18.99 14.84 -4.30
CA PRO A 204 20.27 14.32 -4.80
C PRO A 204 20.61 12.95 -4.22
N GLU A 205 20.37 12.74 -2.93
CA GLU A 205 20.59 11.47 -2.23
C GLU A 205 19.75 10.32 -2.82
N VAL A 206 18.47 10.59 -3.15
CA VAL A 206 17.59 9.59 -3.76
C VAL A 206 18.02 9.34 -5.20
N ARG A 207 18.38 10.38 -5.95
CA ARG A 207 18.89 10.26 -7.31
C ARG A 207 20.17 9.43 -7.36
N GLU A 208 21.07 9.60 -6.40
CA GLU A 208 22.29 8.81 -6.28
C GLU A 208 22.00 7.36 -5.86
N ALA A 209 21.14 7.15 -4.85
CA ALA A 209 20.73 5.81 -4.43
C ALA A 209 20.00 5.04 -5.55
N VAL A 210 19.27 5.75 -6.41
CA VAL A 210 18.62 5.17 -7.57
C VAL A 210 19.63 4.99 -8.70
N TYR A 211 20.26 6.04 -9.23
CA TYR A 211 21.04 6.01 -10.48
C TYR A 211 22.57 5.99 -10.31
N GLY A 212 23.10 6.40 -9.16
CA GLY A 212 24.53 6.45 -8.86
C GLY A 212 25.20 5.08 -8.78
N GLY A 213 24.44 4.02 -8.50
CA GLY A 213 24.89 2.64 -8.48
C GLY A 213 25.22 2.01 -9.85
N ALA A 214 25.48 2.79 -10.90
CA ALA A 214 25.84 2.30 -12.23
C ALA A 214 27.21 1.59 -12.30
N GLY A 215 27.90 1.38 -11.16
CA GLY A 215 29.20 0.69 -11.09
C GLY A 215 29.41 -0.33 -9.97
N ALA A 216 28.44 -0.58 -9.07
CA ALA A 216 28.68 -1.35 -7.84
C ALA A 216 27.91 -2.69 -7.77
N GLY A 217 27.72 -3.38 -8.90
CA GLY A 217 26.97 -4.65 -8.93
C GLY A 217 27.36 -5.63 -10.03
N ALA A 218 28.46 -5.40 -10.74
CA ALA A 218 29.12 -6.42 -11.54
C ALA A 218 30.38 -6.84 -10.77
N GLY A 219 30.25 -7.86 -9.91
CA GLY A 219 31.43 -8.62 -9.50
C GLY A 219 32.13 -9.15 -10.75
N PRO A 220 33.47 -9.35 -10.74
CA PRO A 220 34.19 -9.80 -11.92
C PRO A 220 33.54 -11.10 -12.40
N VAL A 221 33.03 -11.10 -13.63
CA VAL A 221 32.75 -12.34 -14.34
C VAL A 221 34.11 -12.95 -14.58
N ASP A 222 34.42 -13.98 -13.79
CA ASP A 222 35.58 -14.83 -13.95
C ASP A 222 35.58 -15.30 -15.41
N LYS A 223 36.56 -14.83 -16.18
CA LYS A 223 36.73 -15.28 -17.55
C LYS A 223 37.09 -16.77 -17.44
N PRO A 224 36.44 -17.69 -18.17
CA PRO A 224 37.01 -19.01 -18.35
C PRO A 224 38.40 -18.83 -18.93
N GLY A 225 39.42 -19.34 -18.22
CA GLY A 225 40.80 -19.31 -18.68
C GLY A 225 40.91 -19.98 -20.06
N PRO A 226 41.86 -19.55 -20.90
CA PRO A 226 42.03 -20.18 -22.21
C PRO A 226 42.39 -21.65 -22.00
N GLU A 227 41.57 -22.53 -22.57
CA GLU A 227 41.87 -23.95 -22.74
C GLU A 227 43.22 -24.07 -23.45
N SER A 228 44.21 -24.65 -22.76
CA SER A 228 45.47 -25.02 -23.39
C SER A 228 45.21 -26.28 -24.23
N GLU A 229 44.95 -26.09 -25.52
CA GLU A 229 45.13 -27.14 -26.51
C GLU A 229 46.64 -27.42 -26.65
N SER A 230 47.15 -28.40 -25.92
CA SER A 230 48.42 -29.05 -26.23
C SER A 230 48.16 -30.21 -27.18
N GLY A 231 48.37 -29.96 -28.48
CA GLY A 231 48.45 -30.98 -29.52
C GLY A 231 49.65 -31.92 -29.35
N PRO A 232 49.74 -32.99 -30.16
CA PRO A 232 50.44 -34.23 -29.84
C PRO A 232 51.96 -34.15 -30.03
N GLU A 233 52.69 -34.86 -29.17
CA GLU A 233 54.15 -35.08 -29.26
C GLU A 233 54.51 -35.86 -30.55
N PRO A 234 55.55 -35.44 -31.29
CA PRO A 234 56.25 -36.27 -32.24
C PRO A 234 57.63 -36.72 -31.71
N GLU A 235 57.83 -38.04 -31.81
CA GLU A 235 59.09 -38.85 -31.84
C GLU A 235 60.14 -38.74 -30.73
#